data_AF-A0A966X0H2-F1
#
_entry.id   AF-A0A966X0H2-F1
#
_cell.length_a   1.000
_cell.length_b   1.000
_cell.length_c   1.000
_cell.angle_alpha   90.00
_cell.angle_beta   90.00
_cell.angle_gamma   90.00
#
_symmetry.space_group_name_H-M   'P 1'
#
loop_
_entity.id
_entity.type
_entity.pdbx_description
1 polymer ?
#
loop_
_entity_poly.entity_id
_entity_poly.type
_entity_poly.pdbx_seq_one_letter_code
_entity_poly.pdbx_strand_id
1 'polypeptide(L)' 'MHQILSGIRVLELGQLIAGPFAAKTLADFGAEI' A
#
# COMPACT_ATOMS: atom_id res chain seq x y z
N MET A 1 17.82 -0.62 -6.12
CA MET A 1 17.53 -1.01 -4.73
C MET A 1 16.13 -1.61 -4.69
N HIS A 2 15.96 -2.78 -4.08
CA HIS A 2 14.65 -3.44 -3.97
C HIS A 2 13.94 -2.91 -2.72
N GLN A 3 12.72 -2.40 -2.88
CA GLN A 3 11.89 -1.91 -1.77
C GLN A 3 11.31 -3.08 -0.99
N ILE A 4 11.03 -2.89 0.30
CA ILE A 4 10.71 -3.99 1.22
C ILE A 4 9.38 -4.69 0.91
N LEU A 5 8.43 -4.00 0.25
CA LEU A 5 7.15 -4.58 -0.19
C LEU A 5 7.07 -4.80 -1.71
N SER A 6 8.19 -4.73 -2.43
CA SER A 6 8.19 -4.94 -3.87
C SER A 6 7.69 -6.34 -4.24
N GLY A 7 6.75 -6.40 -5.19
CA GLY A 7 6.11 -7.65 -5.63
C GLY A 7 4.86 -8.04 -4.85
N ILE A 8 4.51 -7.30 -3.78
CA ILE A 8 3.24 -7.46 -3.08
C ILE A 8 2.16 -6.62 -3.77
N ARG A 9 1.00 -7.26 -4.01
CA ARG A 9 -0.21 -6.62 -4.53
C ARG A 9 -1.27 -6.58 -3.43
N VAL A 10 -1.82 -5.40 -3.17
CA VAL A 10 -2.81 -5.14 -2.14
C VAL A 10 -4.10 -4.72 -2.84
N LEU A 11 -5.25 -5.21 -2.38
CA LEU A 11 -6.54 -4.69 -2.82
C LEU A 11 -7.11 -3.85 -1.68
N GLU A 12 -7.27 -2.56 -1.92
CA GLU A 12 -7.86 -1.61 -0.99
C GLU A 12 -9.39 -1.56 -1.20
N LEU A 13 -10.15 -1.77 -0.12
CA LEU A 13 -11.63 -1.72 -0.12
C LEU A 13 -12.17 -0.84 1.02
N GLY A 14 -11.28 -0.22 1.79
CA GLY A 14 -11.62 0.71 2.83
C GLY A 14 -12.05 2.05 2.26
N GLN A 15 -12.64 2.89 3.12
CA GLN A 15 -13.13 4.20 2.73
C GLN A 15 -12.74 5.23 3.79
N LEU A 16 -13.01 6.50 3.47
CA LEU A 16 -12.70 7.65 4.31
C LEU A 16 -11.18 7.77 4.52
N ILE A 17 -10.73 7.88 5.77
CA ILE A 17 -9.35 8.29 6.05
C ILE A 17 -8.45 7.09 6.31
N ALA A 18 -8.90 6.13 7.13
CA ALA A 18 -8.03 5.06 7.61
C ALA A 18 -7.58 4.09 6.50
N GLY A 19 -8.47 3.72 5.57
CA GLY A 19 -8.17 2.82 4.45
C GLY A 19 -7.11 3.40 3.51
N PRO A 20 -7.39 4.55 2.86
CA PRO A 20 -6.42 5.22 1.99
C PRO A 20 -5.10 5.60 2.70
N PHE A 21 -5.15 5.95 3.99
CA PHE A 21 -3.93 6.24 4.76
C PHE A 21 -3.04 5.01 4.91
N ALA A 22 -3.60 3.86 5.30
CA ALA A 22 -2.85 2.62 5.42
C ALA A 22 -2.31 2.16 4.05
N ALA A 23 -3.13 2.22 3.00
CA ALA A 23 -2.74 1.83 1.65
C ALA A 23 -1.60 2.69 1.10
N LYS A 24 -1.63 4.01 1.37
CA LYS A 24 -0.52 4.91 1.04
C LYS A 24 0.77 4.50 1.74
N THR A 25 0.73 4.21 3.04
CA THR A 25 1.93 3.75 3.76
C THR A 25 2.52 2.48 3.14
N LEU A 26 1.69 1.53 2.68
CA LEU A 26 2.17 0.33 1.98
C LEU A 26 2.77 0.66 0.61
N ALA A 27 2.19 1.60 -0.14
CA ALA A 27 2.74 2.07 -1.41
C ALA A 27 4.11 2.75 -1.23
N ASP A 28 4.29 3.53 -0.16
CA ASP A 28 5.57 4.19 0.16
C ASP A 28 6.71 3.17 0.37
N PHE A 29 6.38 1.94 0.77
CA PHE A 29 7.31 0.82 0.91
C PHE A 29 7.37 -0.12 -0.32
N GLY A 30 6.71 0.25 -1.42
CA GLY A 30 6.85 -0.40 -2.73
C GLY A 30 5.80 -1.44 -3.09
N ALA A 31 4.68 -1.51 -2.36
CA ALA A 31 3.54 -2.36 -2.75
C ALA A 31 2.77 -1.77 -3.95
N GLU A 32 2.17 -2.64 -4.77
CA GLU A 32 1.15 -2.28 -5.77
C GLU A 32 -0.21 -2.27 -5.05
N ILE A 33 -0.92 -1.14 -5.07
CA ILE A 33 -2.22 -0.94 -4.41
C ILE A 33 -3.35 -1.00 -5.43
#